data_AF-A0A7R8CWV9-F1
#
_entry.id   AF-A0A7R8CWV9-F1
#
_cell.length_a   1.000
_cell.length_b   1.000
_cell.length_c   1.000
_cell.angle_alpha   90.00
_cell.angle_beta   90.00
_cell.angle_gamma   90.00
#
_symmetry.space_group_name_H-M   'P 1'
#
loop_
_entity.id
_entity.type
_entity.pdbx_description
1 polymer ?
#
loop_
_entity_poly.entity_id
_entity_poly.type
_entity_poly.pdbx_seq_one_letter_code
_entity_poly.pdbx_strand_id
1 'polypeptide(L)'
;MAKFTKDNVKSCMKSSALTLATLLGVIGGVVFGLLLRQREEKWTEREVIYVSYVGKLFLRMLKALILPLIVPSLIAAVGSLDMSLSGKVGGRAVGYYMSTTVLAVILGIILVTSIHPGTPKEAENDIKKVGESRNVTAADTLMDLARNMVPPNLIQATIMQYRTVLTYPGVEKYNDGKQVRDPNDLYTWKISGEFTNGTNILGLVFFAVILGITLAQMEEKREAAAGLFQVFI
;
A
#
# COMPACT_ATOMS: atom_id res chain seq x y z
N MET A 1 37.18 -12.14 22.95
CA MET A 1 36.59 -10.77 22.92
C MET A 1 37.26 -10.00 21.79
N ALA A 2 36.55 -9.75 20.69
CA ALA A 2 37.10 -8.99 19.57
C ALA A 2 37.37 -7.54 20.03
N LYS A 3 38.63 -7.09 19.96
CA LYS A 3 39.00 -5.69 20.21
C LYS A 3 38.40 -4.84 19.09
N PHE A 4 37.35 -4.07 19.39
CA PHE A 4 36.83 -3.03 18.51
C PHE A 4 37.85 -1.88 18.42
N THR A 5 38.81 -1.99 17.50
CA THR A 5 39.75 -0.91 17.19
C THR A 5 39.00 0.23 16.47
N LYS A 6 39.29 1.50 16.80
CA LYS A 6 38.63 2.70 16.23
C LYS A 6 38.63 2.71 14.70
N ASP A 7 39.67 2.15 14.07
CA ASP A 7 39.79 2.07 12.60
C ASP A 7 38.79 1.09 11.97
N ASN A 8 38.49 -0.01 12.65
CA ASN A 8 37.48 -0.99 12.20
C ASN A 8 36.06 -0.41 12.31
N VAL A 9 35.80 0.39 13.34
CA VAL A 9 34.53 1.11 13.50
C VAL A 9 34.35 2.15 12.40
N LYS A 10 35.39 2.93 12.09
CA LYS A 10 35.35 3.95 11.03
C LYS A 10 35.17 3.35 9.64
N SER A 11 35.78 2.18 9.39
CA SER A 11 35.59 1.42 8.14
C SER A 11 34.16 0.87 8.01
N CYS A 12 33.64 0.27 9.09
CA CYS A 12 32.26 -0.23 9.14
C CYS A 12 31.23 0.89 8.96
N MET A 13 31.43 2.04 9.61
CA MET A 13 30.57 3.22 9.47
C MET A 13 30.53 3.76 8.03
N LYS A 14 31.62 3.66 7.26
CA LYS A 14 31.63 4.06 5.85
C LYS A 14 30.91 3.03 4.97
N SER A 15 31.06 1.74 5.26
CA SER A 15 30.41 0.67 4.49
C SER A 15 28.89 0.62 4.71
N SER A 16 28.43 0.95 5.91
CA SER A 16 27.00 0.93 6.31
C SER A 16 26.45 2.33 6.59
N ALA A 17 26.96 3.35 5.90
CA ALA A 17 26.61 4.74 6.18
C ALA A 17 25.10 5.01 6.04
N LEU A 18 24.46 4.44 5.02
CA LEU A 18 23.03 4.66 4.77
C LEU A 18 22.14 4.02 5.85
N THR A 19 22.44 2.79 6.26
CA THR A 19 21.65 2.09 7.29
C THR A 19 21.83 2.75 8.66
N LEU A 20 23.03 3.24 8.97
CA LEU A 20 23.26 4.02 10.18
C LEU A 20 22.52 5.36 10.13
N ALA A 21 22.51 6.03 8.98
CA ALA A 21 21.80 7.29 8.79
C ALA A 21 20.27 7.14 8.94
N THR A 22 19.66 6.07 8.41
CA THR A 22 18.21 5.84 8.57
C THR A 22 17.86 5.50 10.01
N LEU A 23 18.67 4.68 10.69
CA LEU A 23 18.47 4.37 12.11
C LEU A 23 18.56 5.63 12.99
N LEU A 24 19.60 6.43 12.79
CA LEU A 24 19.76 7.71 13.50
C LEU A 24 18.64 8.70 13.16
N GLY A 25 18.17 8.71 11.91
CA GLY A 25 17.05 9.53 11.48
C GLY A 25 15.74 9.16 12.19
N VAL A 26 15.45 7.86 12.35
CA VAL A 26 14.27 7.39 13.09
C VAL A 26 14.37 7.75 14.57
N ILE A 27 15.50 7.45 15.21
CA ILE A 27 15.71 7.77 16.64
C ILE A 27 15.63 9.28 16.86
N GLY A 28 16.31 10.07 16.03
CA GLY A 28 16.28 11.52 16.07
C GLY A 28 14.88 12.09 15.85
N GLY A 29 14.12 11.53 14.90
CA GLY A 29 12.74 11.92 14.63
C GLY A 29 11.80 11.65 15.81
N VAL A 30 11.96 10.50 16.49
CA VAL A 30 11.17 10.16 17.69
C VAL A 30 11.52 11.11 18.84
N VAL A 31 12.81 11.32 19.13
CA VAL A 31 13.25 12.24 20.19
C VAL A 31 12.76 13.66 19.91
N PHE A 32 12.93 14.14 18.68
CA PHE A 32 12.44 15.45 18.26
C PHE A 32 10.92 15.56 18.41
N GLY A 33 10.16 14.56 17.97
CA GLY A 33 8.70 14.53 18.14
C GLY A 33 8.25 14.54 19.60
N LEU A 34 8.95 13.82 20.49
CA LEU A 34 8.68 13.83 21.93
C LEU A 34 9.00 15.18 22.57
N LEU A 35 10.11 15.82 22.20
CA LEU A 35 10.47 17.15 22.67
C LEU A 35 9.43 18.20 22.22
N LEU A 36 9.03 18.18 20.95
CA LEU A 36 7.99 19.07 20.44
C LEU A 36 6.63 18.85 21.12
N ARG A 37 6.34 17.62 21.56
CA ARG A 37 5.09 17.30 22.29
C ARG A 37 5.06 17.87 23.72
N GLN A 38 6.20 18.20 24.32
CA GLN A 38 6.25 18.73 25.69
C GLN A 38 5.78 20.18 25.83
N ARG A 39 5.50 20.88 24.72
CA ARG A 39 4.96 22.24 24.75
C ARG A 39 3.56 22.24 25.41
N GLU A 40 3.35 23.16 26.36
CA GLU A 40 2.07 23.33 27.05
C GLU A 40 0.96 23.86 26.12
N GLU A 41 1.31 24.70 25.15
CA GLU A 41 0.38 25.20 24.15
C GLU A 41 0.13 24.17 23.03
N LYS A 42 -1.14 23.99 22.68
CA LYS A 42 -1.55 23.11 21.58
C LYS A 42 -0.98 23.64 20.26
N TRP A 43 -0.32 22.75 19.52
CA TRP A 43 0.14 23.02 18.16
C TRP A 43 -1.03 23.40 17.25
N THR A 44 -0.90 24.53 16.56
CA THR A 44 -1.85 24.92 15.52
C THR A 44 -1.69 24.03 14.29
N GLU A 45 -2.76 23.88 13.51
CA GLU A 45 -2.74 23.06 12.29
C GLU A 45 -1.66 23.53 11.29
N ARG A 46 -1.44 24.85 11.20
CA ARG A 46 -0.42 25.44 10.32
C ARG A 46 1.00 25.03 10.73
N GLU A 47 1.32 25.08 12.02
CA GLU A 47 2.64 24.68 12.53
C GLU A 47 2.91 23.19 12.26
N VAL A 48 1.90 22.33 12.47
CA VAL A 48 2.00 20.89 12.17
C VAL A 48 2.22 20.65 10.67
N ILE A 49 1.58 21.43 9.79
CA ILE A 49 1.81 21.35 8.34
C ILE A 49 3.25 21.72 8.00
N TYR A 50 3.82 22.77 8.60
CA TYR A 50 5.20 23.17 8.35
C TYR A 50 6.21 22.14 8.81
N VAL A 51 6.06 21.59 10.02
CA VAL A 51 6.96 20.55 10.53
C VAL A 51 6.86 19.27 9.69
N SER A 52 5.64 18.88 9.28
CA SER A 52 5.42 17.67 8.45
C SER A 52 5.74 17.86 6.96
N TYR A 53 6.02 19.08 6.50
CA TYR A 53 6.16 19.41 5.08
C TYR A 53 7.30 18.63 4.41
N VAL A 54 8.47 18.58 5.04
CA VAL A 54 9.65 17.88 4.50
C VAL A 54 9.35 16.38 4.33
N GLY A 55 8.71 15.77 5.32
CA GLY A 55 8.28 14.36 5.23
C GLY A 55 7.24 14.13 4.13
N LYS A 56 6.27 15.02 3.99
CA LYS A 56 5.26 14.95 2.90
C LYS A 56 5.90 15.09 1.52
N LEU A 57 6.89 15.98 1.37
CA LEU A 57 7.62 16.15 0.12
C LEU A 57 8.44 14.90 -0.23
N PHE A 58 9.13 14.33 0.77
CA PHE A 58 9.84 13.06 0.61
C PHE A 58 8.91 11.93 0.13
N LEU A 59 7.74 11.76 0.77
CA LEU A 59 6.74 10.78 0.34
C LEU A 59 6.21 11.03 -1.08
N ARG A 60 6.10 12.30 -1.51
CA ARG A 60 5.72 12.63 -2.90
C ARG A 60 6.79 12.23 -3.89
N MET A 61 8.07 12.46 -3.59
CA MET A 61 9.19 12.02 -4.43
C MET A 61 9.22 10.50 -4.57
N LEU A 62 9.06 9.76 -3.46
CA LEU A 62 8.97 8.30 -3.52
C LEU A 62 7.80 7.84 -4.39
N LYS A 63 6.59 8.39 -4.18
CA LYS A 63 5.40 8.02 -4.96
C LYS A 63 5.56 8.29 -6.46
N ALA A 64 6.25 9.36 -6.85
CA ALA A 64 6.52 9.68 -8.25
C ALA A 64 7.42 8.63 -8.93
N LEU A 65 8.31 7.97 -8.19
CA LEU A 65 9.21 6.92 -8.70
C LEU A 65 8.53 5.55 -8.80
N ILE A 66 7.50 5.28 -8.01
CA ILE A 66 6.86 3.95 -7.95
C ILE A 66 6.33 3.52 -9.33
N LEU A 67 5.56 4.38 -10.00
CA LEU A 67 4.92 4.07 -11.28
C LEU A 67 5.94 3.73 -12.41
N PRO A 68 6.93 4.60 -12.72
CA PRO A 68 7.90 4.32 -13.79
C PRO A 68 8.85 3.17 -13.46
N LEU A 69 9.05 2.80 -12.19
CA LEU A 69 9.88 1.65 -11.84
C LEU A 69 9.12 0.32 -11.92
N ILE A 70 7.91 0.23 -11.34
CA ILE A 70 7.21 -1.05 -11.20
C ILE A 70 6.82 -1.65 -12.56
N VAL A 71 6.27 -0.86 -13.48
CA VAL A 71 5.73 -1.40 -14.74
C VAL A 71 6.86 -1.95 -15.65
N PRO A 72 7.90 -1.18 -16.01
CA PRO A 72 9.01 -1.68 -16.82
C PRO A 72 9.79 -2.80 -16.12
N SER A 73 10.03 -2.71 -14.80
CA SER A 73 10.76 -3.76 -14.06
C SER A 73 10.03 -5.09 -14.08
N LEU A 74 8.71 -5.11 -13.92
CA LEU A 74 7.93 -6.33 -14.02
C LEU A 74 7.88 -6.90 -15.44
N ILE A 75 7.71 -6.04 -16.45
CA ILE A 75 7.70 -6.49 -17.85
C ILE A 75 9.05 -7.10 -18.21
N ALA A 76 10.16 -6.44 -17.87
CA ALA A 76 11.51 -6.93 -18.12
C ALA A 76 11.80 -8.22 -17.36
N ALA A 77 11.48 -8.29 -16.06
CA ALA A 77 11.73 -9.45 -15.22
C ALA A 77 10.95 -10.68 -15.68
N VAL A 78 9.66 -10.51 -16.03
CA VAL A 78 8.82 -11.63 -16.48
C VAL A 78 9.18 -12.02 -17.93
N GLY A 79 9.44 -11.03 -18.79
CA GLY A 79 9.82 -11.26 -20.19
C GLY A 79 11.18 -11.96 -20.36
N SER A 80 12.12 -11.77 -19.43
CA SER A 80 13.43 -12.45 -19.46
C SER A 80 13.41 -13.88 -18.92
N LEU A 81 12.32 -14.33 -18.29
CA LEU A 81 12.23 -15.68 -17.73
C LEU A 81 11.77 -16.70 -18.76
N ASP A 82 12.37 -17.89 -18.76
CA ASP A 82 11.90 -18.99 -19.59
C ASP A 82 10.52 -19.48 -19.16
N MET A 83 9.62 -19.64 -20.11
CA MET A 83 8.21 -19.95 -19.90
C MET A 83 7.98 -21.20 -19.02
N SER A 84 8.83 -22.23 -19.20
CA SER A 84 8.75 -23.50 -18.46
C SER A 84 9.21 -23.39 -17.00
N LEU A 85 10.11 -22.45 -16.71
CA LEU A 85 10.62 -22.16 -15.37
C LEU A 85 9.73 -21.14 -14.65
N SER A 86 9.21 -20.15 -15.38
CA SER A 86 8.37 -19.06 -14.87
C SER A 86 7.14 -19.59 -14.12
N GLY A 87 6.42 -20.57 -14.68
CA GLY A 87 5.24 -21.16 -14.01
C GLY A 87 5.56 -21.90 -12.70
N LYS A 88 6.68 -22.65 -12.65
CA LYS A 88 7.08 -23.40 -11.45
C LYS A 88 7.57 -22.47 -10.33
N VAL A 89 8.36 -21.46 -10.70
CA VAL A 89 8.86 -20.45 -9.76
C VAL A 89 7.70 -19.60 -9.24
N GLY A 90 6.80 -19.15 -10.12
CA GLY A 90 5.60 -18.40 -9.76
C GLY A 90 4.67 -19.18 -8.84
N GLY A 91 4.38 -20.45 -9.15
CA GLY A 91 3.55 -21.30 -8.29
C GLY A 91 4.14 -21.51 -6.89
N ARG A 92 5.46 -21.74 -6.79
CA ARG A 92 6.16 -21.82 -5.50
C ARG A 92 6.11 -20.50 -4.73
N ALA A 93 6.28 -19.37 -5.42
CA ALA A 93 6.19 -18.05 -4.81
C ALA A 93 4.78 -17.76 -4.26
N VAL A 94 3.73 -18.04 -5.04
CA VAL A 94 2.33 -17.88 -4.58
C VAL A 94 2.04 -18.77 -3.39
N GLY A 95 2.45 -20.05 -3.42
CA GLY A 95 2.28 -20.97 -2.30
C GLY A 95 3.01 -20.50 -1.04
N TYR A 96 4.23 -20.01 -1.20
CA TYR A 96 5.01 -19.41 -0.10
C TYR A 96 4.27 -18.21 0.49
N TYR A 97 3.89 -17.22 -0.32
CA TYR A 97 3.18 -16.03 0.16
C TYR A 97 1.86 -16.34 0.85
N MET A 98 1.06 -17.25 0.30
CA MET A 98 -0.22 -17.65 0.89
C MET A 98 -0.01 -18.33 2.25
N SER A 99 0.92 -19.29 2.33
CA SER A 99 1.20 -20.00 3.59
C SER A 99 1.69 -19.07 4.69
N THR A 100 2.66 -18.19 4.40
CA THR A 100 3.20 -17.25 5.39
C THR A 100 2.17 -16.22 5.81
N THR A 101 1.32 -15.76 4.89
CA THR A 101 0.26 -14.78 5.21
C THR A 101 -0.79 -15.39 6.12
N VAL A 102 -1.26 -16.61 5.84
CA VAL A 102 -2.23 -17.31 6.70
C VAL A 102 -1.65 -17.54 8.09
N LEU A 103 -0.40 -18.01 8.19
CA LEU A 103 0.28 -18.19 9.48
C LEU A 103 0.43 -16.86 10.25
N ALA A 104 0.80 -15.77 9.57
CA ALA A 104 0.92 -14.45 10.17
C ALA A 104 -0.43 -13.90 10.67
N VAL A 105 -1.52 -14.09 9.92
CA VAL A 105 -2.88 -13.68 10.33
C VAL A 105 -3.34 -14.47 11.55
N ILE A 106 -3.16 -15.79 11.57
CA ILE A 106 -3.51 -16.64 12.73
C ILE A 106 -2.74 -16.16 13.96
N LEU A 107 -1.43 -15.98 13.83
CA LEU A 107 -0.58 -15.50 14.93
C LEU A 107 -1.00 -14.11 15.40
N GLY A 108 -1.32 -13.19 14.48
CA GLY A 108 -1.82 -11.85 14.79
C GLY A 108 -3.14 -11.87 15.56
N ILE A 109 -4.09 -12.73 15.17
CA ILE A 109 -5.37 -12.90 15.86
C ILE A 109 -5.14 -13.48 17.28
N ILE A 110 -4.27 -14.47 17.43
CA ILE A 110 -3.95 -15.04 18.75
C ILE A 110 -3.32 -13.98 19.66
N LEU A 111 -2.35 -13.21 19.15
CA LEU A 111 -1.68 -12.18 19.95
C LEU A 111 -2.64 -11.05 20.35
N VAL A 112 -3.45 -10.53 19.43
CA VAL A 112 -4.36 -9.41 19.72
C VAL A 112 -5.48 -9.83 20.68
N THR A 113 -5.99 -11.07 20.56
CA THR A 113 -7.02 -11.60 21.47
C THR A 113 -6.44 -12.16 22.77
N SER A 114 -5.13 -12.38 22.88
CA SER A 114 -4.49 -12.75 24.15
C SER A 114 -4.09 -11.51 24.95
N ILE A 115 -3.41 -10.57 24.30
CA ILE A 115 -2.86 -9.37 24.96
C ILE A 115 -3.95 -8.29 25.16
N HIS A 116 -4.97 -8.26 24.29
CA HIS A 116 -6.00 -7.21 24.24
C HIS A 116 -5.41 -5.79 24.38
N PRO A 117 -4.54 -5.36 23.44
CA PRO A 117 -3.91 -4.05 23.53
C PRO A 117 -4.96 -2.93 23.33
N GLY A 118 -5.14 -2.09 24.35
CA GLY A 118 -6.03 -0.92 24.33
C GLY A 118 -7.10 -0.97 25.43
N THR A 119 -7.26 0.10 26.19
CA THR A 119 -8.31 0.23 27.21
C THR A 119 -9.61 0.74 26.58
N PRO A 120 -10.76 0.04 26.71
CA PRO A 120 -12.04 0.51 26.18
C PRO A 120 -12.48 1.87 26.76
N LYS A 121 -12.01 2.21 27.98
CA LYS A 121 -12.46 3.37 28.75
C LYS A 121 -11.80 4.70 28.37
N GLU A 122 -10.69 4.70 27.63
CA GLU A 122 -10.01 5.94 27.19
C GLU A 122 -10.26 6.27 25.72
N ALA A 123 -10.86 5.34 24.96
CA ALA A 123 -11.14 5.51 23.54
C ALA A 123 -12.36 6.42 23.25
N GLU A 124 -13.17 6.75 24.25
CA GLU A 124 -14.41 7.52 24.08
C GLU A 124 -14.16 9.02 23.80
N ASN A 125 -13.01 9.58 24.20
CA ASN A 125 -12.84 11.03 24.23
C ASN A 125 -11.80 11.65 23.30
N ASP A 126 -10.93 10.92 22.58
CA ASP A 126 -10.00 11.60 21.67
C ASP A 126 -9.30 10.75 20.60
N ILE A 127 -9.88 9.61 20.18
CA ILE A 127 -9.41 8.99 18.94
C ILE A 127 -10.05 9.73 17.78
N LYS A 128 -9.41 10.83 17.35
CA LYS A 128 -9.60 11.35 15.99
C LYS A 128 -9.34 10.18 15.04
N LYS A 129 -10.40 9.57 14.52
CA LYS A 129 -10.33 8.54 13.48
C LYS A 129 -9.50 9.12 12.35
N VAL A 130 -8.24 8.71 12.25
CA VAL A 130 -7.35 9.09 11.14
C VAL A 130 -7.81 8.25 9.94
N GLY A 131 -8.76 8.79 9.20
CA GLY A 131 -9.38 8.17 8.04
C GLY A 131 -10.90 8.32 8.09
N GLU A 132 -11.51 8.68 6.96
CA GLU A 132 -12.96 8.53 6.79
C GLU A 132 -13.29 7.05 6.97
N SER A 133 -13.96 6.69 8.08
CA SER A 133 -14.46 5.33 8.28
C SER A 133 -15.52 5.09 7.22
N ARG A 134 -15.11 4.46 6.11
CA ARG A 134 -15.99 4.16 4.99
C ARG A 134 -16.87 2.97 5.35
N ASN A 135 -18.17 3.17 5.16
CA ASN A 135 -19.15 2.12 5.20
C ASN A 135 -19.07 1.29 3.91
N VAL A 136 -18.55 0.07 4.03
CA VAL A 136 -18.47 -0.92 2.94
C VAL A 136 -18.63 -2.33 3.48
N THR A 137 -19.19 -3.19 2.66
CA THR A 137 -19.28 -4.62 2.94
C THR A 137 -18.00 -5.33 2.51
N ALA A 138 -17.64 -6.43 3.17
CA ALA A 138 -16.52 -7.26 2.74
C ALA A 138 -16.67 -7.74 1.28
N ALA A 139 -17.88 -8.12 0.87
CA ALA A 139 -18.17 -8.52 -0.51
C ALA A 139 -17.87 -7.40 -1.52
N ASP A 140 -18.25 -6.15 -1.21
CA ASP A 140 -17.99 -5.00 -2.07
C ASP A 140 -16.48 -4.77 -2.24
N THR A 141 -15.71 -4.92 -1.16
CA THR A 141 -14.24 -4.76 -1.22
C THR A 141 -13.56 -5.86 -2.03
N LEU A 142 -14.05 -7.10 -1.97
CA LEU A 142 -13.54 -8.21 -2.79
C LEU A 142 -13.89 -8.02 -4.26
N MET A 143 -15.10 -7.53 -4.56
CA MET A 143 -15.49 -7.17 -5.93
C MET A 143 -14.66 -5.99 -6.46
N ASP A 144 -14.38 -4.98 -5.63
CA ASP A 144 -13.50 -3.87 -5.98
C ASP A 144 -12.07 -4.36 -6.28
N LEU A 145 -11.56 -5.34 -5.53
CA LEU A 145 -10.26 -5.95 -5.80
C LEU A 145 -10.22 -6.57 -7.20
N ALA A 146 -11.24 -7.35 -7.56
CA ALA A 146 -11.36 -7.96 -8.89
C ALA A 146 -11.50 -6.90 -10.00
N ARG A 147 -12.34 -5.87 -9.80
CA ARG A 147 -12.51 -4.77 -10.75
C ARG A 147 -11.22 -3.97 -10.96
N ASN A 148 -10.45 -3.76 -9.89
CA ASN A 148 -9.17 -3.06 -9.99
C ASN A 148 -8.07 -3.91 -10.62
N MET A 149 -8.17 -5.24 -10.58
CA MET A 149 -7.21 -6.14 -11.25
C MET A 149 -7.22 -5.96 -12.77
N VAL A 150 -8.39 -5.69 -13.35
CA VAL A 150 -8.56 -5.44 -14.80
C VAL A 150 -9.20 -4.08 -15.02
N PRO A 151 -8.41 -2.98 -15.00
CA PRO A 151 -8.96 -1.64 -15.15
C PRO A 151 -9.49 -1.41 -16.58
N PRO A 152 -10.54 -0.58 -16.75
CA PRO A 152 -11.10 -0.29 -18.07
C PRO A 152 -10.15 0.53 -18.96
N ASN A 153 -9.20 1.25 -18.36
CA ASN A 153 -8.20 2.05 -19.06
C ASN A 153 -6.90 2.12 -18.27
N LEU A 154 -5.77 1.84 -18.93
CA LEU A 154 -4.44 1.82 -18.29
C LEU A 154 -3.94 3.21 -17.89
N ILE A 155 -4.21 4.24 -18.70
CA ILE A 155 -3.82 5.62 -18.40
C ILE A 155 -4.61 6.09 -17.18
N GLN A 156 -5.92 5.85 -17.14
CA GLN A 156 -6.75 6.16 -15.97
C GLN A 156 -6.24 5.43 -14.72
N ALA A 157 -5.85 4.16 -14.84
CA ALA A 157 -5.31 3.38 -13.73
C ALA A 157 -4.03 3.98 -13.12
N THR A 158 -3.27 4.80 -13.86
CA THR A 158 -2.09 5.48 -13.30
C THR A 158 -2.44 6.59 -12.30
N ILE A 159 -3.63 7.18 -12.42
CA ILE A 159 -4.06 8.36 -11.65
C ILE A 159 -5.23 8.04 -10.72
N MET A 160 -6.05 7.05 -11.08
CA MET A 160 -7.31 6.74 -10.40
C MET A 160 -7.49 5.24 -10.13
N GLN A 161 -8.25 4.93 -9.09
CA GLN A 161 -8.66 3.57 -8.74
C GLN A 161 -10.18 3.52 -8.51
N TYR A 162 -10.78 2.38 -8.84
CA TYR A 162 -12.22 2.18 -8.67
C TYR A 162 -12.53 1.83 -7.23
N ARG A 163 -13.61 2.40 -6.69
CA ARG A 163 -14.12 2.02 -5.38
C ARG A 163 -15.64 2.06 -5.34
N THR A 164 -16.22 1.09 -4.65
CA THR A 164 -17.64 1.07 -4.30
C THR A 164 -17.89 1.98 -3.11
N VAL A 165 -18.93 2.80 -3.21
CA VAL A 165 -19.40 3.71 -2.18
C VAL A 165 -20.85 3.41 -1.84
N LEU A 166 -21.10 3.25 -0.55
CA LEU A 166 -22.45 3.14 0.00
C LEU A 166 -22.89 4.55 0.41
N THR A 167 -23.91 5.06 -0.27
CA THR A 167 -24.47 6.38 0.04
C THR A 167 -25.44 6.25 1.21
N TYR A 168 -25.22 7.04 2.26
CA TYR A 168 -26.07 7.05 3.45
C TYR A 168 -27.52 7.47 3.10
N PRO A 169 -28.55 6.68 3.48
CA PRO A 169 -29.93 6.96 3.12
C PRO A 169 -30.61 8.08 3.96
N GLY A 170 -29.91 8.72 4.90
CA GLY A 170 -30.50 9.68 5.83
C GLY A 170 -30.88 9.03 7.15
N VAL A 171 -31.63 9.74 8.00
CA VAL A 171 -31.92 9.34 9.39
C VAL A 171 -33.18 8.47 9.56
N GLU A 172 -34.08 8.49 8.57
CA GLU A 172 -35.34 7.74 8.62
C GLU A 172 -35.41 6.67 7.53
N LYS A 173 -36.21 5.63 7.79
CA LYS A 173 -36.48 4.60 6.79
C LYS A 173 -37.39 5.17 5.71
N TYR A 174 -36.99 5.05 4.46
CA TYR A 174 -37.82 5.46 3.33
C TYR A 174 -37.80 4.42 2.22
N ASN A 175 -38.86 4.38 1.42
CA ASN A 175 -38.94 3.49 0.26
C ASN A 175 -38.56 4.26 -1.01
N ASP A 176 -37.51 3.79 -1.69
CA ASP A 176 -36.98 4.37 -2.94
C ASP A 176 -37.69 3.78 -4.19
N GLY A 177 -38.85 3.15 -4.02
CA GLY A 177 -39.63 2.48 -5.08
C GLY A 177 -39.07 1.11 -5.50
N LYS A 178 -37.84 0.77 -5.11
CA LYS A 178 -37.21 -0.55 -5.34
C LYS A 178 -37.05 -1.37 -4.06
N GLN A 179 -36.68 -0.72 -2.96
CA GLN A 179 -36.50 -1.34 -1.65
C GLN A 179 -36.60 -0.30 -0.54
N VAL A 180 -36.93 -0.76 0.67
CA VAL A 180 -36.86 0.06 1.88
C VAL A 180 -35.39 0.26 2.24
N ARG A 181 -34.99 1.51 2.42
CA ARG A 181 -33.66 1.91 2.85
C ARG A 181 -33.67 2.11 4.36
N ASP A 182 -32.84 1.38 5.08
CA ASP A 182 -32.71 1.47 6.54
C ASP A 182 -31.33 2.05 6.91
N PRO A 183 -31.27 3.15 7.66
CA PRO A 183 -30.02 3.74 8.13
C PRO A 183 -29.17 2.80 8.99
N ASN A 184 -29.77 1.79 9.63
CA ASN A 184 -29.06 0.83 10.46
C ASN A 184 -28.62 -0.44 9.70
N ASP A 185 -29.07 -0.63 8.45
CA ASP A 185 -28.72 -1.78 7.62
C ASP A 185 -27.97 -1.34 6.35
N LEU A 186 -26.65 -1.53 6.39
CA LEU A 186 -25.72 -1.23 5.29
C LEU A 186 -26.08 -1.90 3.96
N TYR A 187 -26.70 -3.10 3.98
CA TYR A 187 -27.07 -3.82 2.77
C TYR A 187 -28.21 -3.15 2.02
N THR A 188 -29.00 -2.35 2.72
CA THR A 188 -30.10 -1.60 2.09
C THR A 188 -29.63 -0.32 1.42
N TRP A 189 -28.41 0.14 1.66
CA TRP A 189 -27.93 1.44 1.19
C TRP A 189 -27.73 1.47 -0.33
N LYS A 190 -27.70 2.68 -0.90
CA LYS A 190 -27.50 2.83 -2.34
C LYS A 190 -26.02 2.59 -2.68
N ILE A 191 -25.78 1.56 -3.46
CA ILE A 191 -24.45 1.22 -3.98
C ILE A 191 -24.16 2.09 -5.21
N SER A 192 -22.99 2.73 -5.25
CA SER A 192 -22.51 3.50 -6.40
C SER A 192 -21.02 3.27 -6.59
N GLY A 193 -20.54 3.36 -7.82
CA GLY A 193 -19.11 3.24 -8.14
C GLY A 193 -18.53 4.60 -8.45
N GLU A 194 -17.36 4.90 -7.87
CA GLU A 194 -16.62 6.11 -8.19
C GLU A 194 -15.14 5.84 -8.41
N PHE A 195 -14.50 6.68 -9.21
CA PHE A 195 -13.06 6.70 -9.37
C PHE A 195 -12.48 7.72 -8.39
N THR A 196 -11.62 7.25 -7.49
CA THR A 196 -10.90 8.12 -6.55
C THR A 196 -9.47 8.34 -7.02
N ASN A 197 -8.91 9.50 -6.67
CA ASN A 197 -7.52 9.82 -7.00
C ASN A 197 -6.57 8.89 -6.23
N GLY A 198 -5.75 8.16 -6.96
CA GLY A 198 -4.80 7.19 -6.45
C GLY A 198 -4.44 6.19 -7.55
N THR A 199 -3.17 5.87 -7.66
CA THR A 199 -2.68 4.89 -8.64
C THR A 199 -3.20 3.49 -8.31
N ASN A 200 -3.89 2.86 -9.27
CA ASN A 200 -4.27 1.46 -9.19
C ASN A 200 -3.07 0.56 -9.51
N ILE A 201 -2.19 0.38 -8.51
CA ILE A 201 -0.98 -0.44 -8.64
C ILE A 201 -1.32 -1.90 -8.97
N LEU A 202 -2.40 -2.45 -8.40
CA LEU A 202 -2.81 -3.83 -8.64
C LEU A 202 -3.08 -4.09 -10.13
N GLY A 203 -3.88 -3.24 -10.77
CA GLY A 203 -4.19 -3.37 -12.20
C GLY A 203 -2.97 -3.19 -13.10
N LEU A 204 -2.06 -2.28 -12.74
CA LEU A 204 -0.83 -2.05 -13.48
C LEU A 204 0.15 -3.22 -13.37
N VAL A 205 0.27 -3.82 -12.17
CA VAL A 205 1.07 -5.04 -11.95
C VAL A 205 0.48 -6.21 -12.75
N PHE A 206 -0.84 -6.40 -12.70
CA PHE A 206 -1.52 -7.47 -13.44
C PHE A 206 -1.30 -7.33 -14.95
N PHE A 207 -1.48 -6.12 -15.49
CA PHE A 207 -1.18 -5.82 -16.89
C PHE A 207 0.29 -6.05 -17.24
N ALA A 208 1.23 -5.56 -16.42
CA ALA A 208 2.66 -5.71 -16.65
C ALA A 208 3.11 -7.18 -16.69
N VAL A 209 2.55 -8.02 -15.82
CA VAL A 209 2.81 -9.46 -15.81
C VAL A 209 2.27 -10.12 -17.08
N ILE A 210 1.02 -9.84 -17.48
CA ILE A 210 0.45 -10.40 -18.72
C ILE A 210 1.29 -9.97 -19.92
N LEU A 211 1.60 -8.69 -20.03
CA LEU A 211 2.42 -8.16 -21.12
C LEU A 211 3.81 -8.82 -21.13
N GLY A 212 4.45 -8.95 -19.97
CA GLY A 212 5.73 -9.65 -19.82
C GLY A 212 5.67 -11.11 -20.29
N ILE A 213 4.61 -11.85 -19.93
CA ILE A 213 4.39 -13.23 -20.38
C ILE A 213 4.20 -13.28 -21.90
N THR A 214 3.40 -12.38 -22.47
CA THR A 214 3.16 -12.34 -23.93
C THR A 214 4.44 -12.02 -24.70
N LEU A 215 5.29 -11.12 -24.19
CA LEU A 215 6.58 -10.82 -24.79
C LEU A 215 7.56 -11.99 -24.68
N ALA A 216 7.53 -12.74 -23.58
CA ALA A 216 8.32 -13.95 -23.41
C ALA A 216 7.97 -15.04 -24.43
N GLN A 217 6.74 -15.06 -24.96
CA GLN A 217 6.32 -15.98 -26.01
C GLN A 217 6.77 -15.55 -27.42
N MET A 218 7.15 -14.28 -27.62
CA MET A 218 7.54 -13.75 -28.94
C MET A 218 9.03 -13.95 -29.19
N GLU A 219 9.43 -15.12 -29.68
CA GLU A 219 10.84 -15.52 -29.85
C GLU A 219 11.68 -14.52 -30.68
N GLU A 220 11.14 -13.97 -31.77
CA GLU A 220 11.90 -13.12 -32.71
C GLU A 220 12.12 -11.67 -32.23
N LYS A 221 11.34 -11.19 -31.25
CA LYS A 221 11.37 -9.78 -30.77
C LYS A 221 11.58 -9.63 -29.26
N ARG A 222 11.78 -10.74 -28.54
CA ARG A 222 11.91 -10.80 -27.09
C ARG A 222 13.04 -9.91 -26.56
N GLU A 223 14.23 -10.01 -27.15
CA GLU A 223 15.42 -9.27 -26.68
C GLU A 223 15.29 -7.77 -26.91
N ALA A 224 14.76 -7.34 -28.07
CA ALA A 224 14.55 -5.93 -28.37
C ALA A 224 13.48 -5.31 -27.45
N ALA A 225 12.38 -6.02 -27.19
CA ALA A 225 11.33 -5.54 -26.31
C ALA A 225 11.79 -5.51 -24.84
N ALA A 226 12.45 -6.56 -24.35
CA ALA A 226 12.98 -6.61 -22.99
C ALA A 226 14.06 -5.54 -22.76
N GLY A 227 14.94 -5.33 -23.74
CA GLY A 227 15.98 -4.30 -23.70
C GLY A 227 15.40 -2.88 -23.57
N LEU A 228 14.29 -2.59 -24.26
CA LEU A 228 13.60 -1.29 -24.13
C LEU A 228 13.15 -1.04 -22.69
N PHE A 229 12.53 -2.02 -22.04
CA PHE A 229 12.04 -1.86 -20.66
C PHE A 229 13.17 -1.82 -19.62
N GLN A 230 14.31 -2.47 -19.90
CA GLN A 230 15.49 -2.40 -19.03
C GLN A 230 16.13 -1.01 -19.00
N VAL A 231 16.03 -0.21 -20.07
CA VAL A 231 16.55 1.18 -20.08
C VAL A 231 15.84 2.07 -19.06
N PHE A 232 14.62 1.72 -18.65
CA PHE A 232 13.84 2.48 -17.68
C PHE A 232 14.10 2.08 -16.21
N ILE A 233 14.93 1.06 -15.97
CA ILE A 233 15.26 0.54 -14.63
C ILE A 233 16.64 1.07 -14.21
#